data_AF-A0A6I1W347-F1
#
_entry.id   AF-A0A6I1W347-F1
#
_cell.length_a   1.000
_cell.length_b   1.000
_cell.length_c   1.000
_cell.angle_alpha   90.00
_cell.angle_beta   90.00
_cell.angle_gamma   90.00
#
_symmetry.space_group_name_H-M   'P 1'
#
loop_
_entity.id
_entity.type
_entity.pdbx_description
1 polymer ?
#
loop_
_entity_poly.entity_id
_entity_poly.type
_entity_poly.pdbx_seq_one_letter_code
_entity_poly.pdbx_strand_id
1 'polypeptide(L)' 'YEHGGVVSSVCHVAVGLLNIKLSNGELLIKGKRVTGFSNEEETLAGLADVVPYLTETELVKRGAHYEKADAPWAPF' A
#
# COMPACT_ATOMS: atom_id res chain seq x y z
N TYR A 1 6.51 -2.18 15.40
CA TYR A 1 5.79 -3.44 15.14
C TYR A 1 6.36 -4.61 15.94
N GLU A 2 7.64 -4.98 15.78
CA GLU A 2 8.22 -6.19 16.43
C GLU A 2 8.25 -6.17 17.97
N HIS A 3 8.13 -5.00 18.61
CA HIS A 3 7.93 -4.86 20.06
C HIS A 3 6.44 -4.77 20.48
N GLY A 4 5.52 -5.32 19.67
CA GLY A 4 4.08 -5.32 19.96
C GLY A 4 3.33 -4.01 19.66
N GLY A 5 4.01 -2.99 19.12
CA GLY A 5 3.37 -1.73 18.73
C GLY A 5 2.63 -1.81 17.39
N VAL A 6 1.64 -0.95 17.20
CA VAL A 6 0.85 -0.83 15.96
C VAL A 6 1.56 0.05 14.92
N VAL A 7 1.46 -0.31 13.65
CA VAL A 7 1.85 0.51 12.50
C VAL A 7 0.65 0.65 11.59
N SER A 8 0.33 1.88 11.20
CA SER A 8 -0.81 2.20 10.33
C SER A 8 -0.41 3.24 9.29
N SER A 9 -1.06 3.19 8.13
CA SER A 9 -0.95 4.19 7.07
C SER A 9 -2.31 4.44 6.44
N VAL A 10 -2.48 5.58 5.78
CA VAL A 10 -3.70 5.94 5.05
C VAL A 10 -3.32 6.54 3.70
N CYS A 11 -4.12 6.25 2.66
CA CYS A 11 -3.95 6.82 1.31
C CYS A 11 -2.54 6.53 0.74
N HIS A 12 -1.84 7.54 0.21
CA HIS A 12 -0.48 7.40 -0.34
C HIS A 12 0.59 7.07 0.69
N VAL A 13 0.39 7.32 1.98
CA VAL A 13 1.43 7.06 3.00
C VAL A 13 1.77 5.57 3.10
N ALA A 14 0.93 4.68 2.56
CA ALA A 14 1.23 3.27 2.36
C ALA A 14 2.57 3.04 1.62
N VAL A 15 2.99 3.97 0.75
CA VAL A 15 4.30 3.87 0.06
C VAL A 15 5.49 3.92 1.02
N GLY A 16 5.32 4.52 2.21
CA GLY A 16 6.33 4.54 3.27
C GLY A 16 6.63 3.16 3.85
N LEU A 17 5.72 2.18 3.67
CA LEU A 17 5.87 0.82 4.18
C LEU A 17 6.60 -0.11 3.20
N LEU A 18 6.77 0.30 1.95
CA LEU A 18 7.26 -0.54 0.85
C LEU A 18 8.63 -1.18 1.13
N ASN A 19 9.52 -0.48 1.83
CA ASN A 19 10.90 -0.95 1.98
C ASN A 19 11.28 -1.23 3.44
N ILE A 20 10.31 -1.26 4.36
CA ILE A 20 10.58 -1.61 5.76
C ILE A 20 10.85 -3.11 5.83
N LYS A 21 12.03 -3.47 6.32
CA LYS A 21 12.42 -4.86 6.57
C LYS A 21 12.29 -5.19 8.06
N LEU A 22 11.77 -6.37 8.35
CA LEU A 22 11.75 -6.95 9.68
C LEU A 22 13.13 -7.52 10.05
N SER A 23 13.32 -7.88 11.31
CA SER A 23 14.55 -8.51 11.80
C SER A 23 14.91 -9.81 11.07
N ASN A 24 13.93 -10.52 10.52
CA ASN A 24 14.11 -11.74 9.71
C ASN A 24 14.48 -11.45 8.23
N GLY A 25 14.60 -10.18 7.84
CA GLY A 25 14.95 -9.76 6.48
C GLY A 25 13.78 -9.67 5.49
N GLU A 26 12.58 -10.13 5.85
CA GLU A 26 11.38 -9.99 5.03
C GLU A 26 10.83 -8.57 5.07
N LEU A 27 10.11 -8.17 4.01
CA LEU A 27 9.39 -6.90 4.01
C LEU A 27 8.23 -6.96 5.00
N LEU A 28 8.02 -5.89 5.77
CA LEU A 28 6.92 -5.75 6.73
C LEU A 28 5.56 -6.09 6.09
N ILE A 29 5.35 -5.72 4.83
CA ILE A 29 4.07 -5.89 4.13
C ILE A 29 3.90 -7.26 3.45
N LYS A 30 4.94 -8.08 3.36
CA LYS A 30 4.89 -9.37 2.66
C LYS A 30 3.87 -10.31 3.32
N GLY A 31 2.96 -10.86 2.52
CA GLY A 31 1.91 -11.77 2.96
C GLY A 31 0.82 -11.12 3.82
N LYS A 32 0.80 -9.79 3.96
CA LYS A 32 -0.23 -9.09 4.75
C LYS A 32 -1.34 -8.56 3.86
N ARG A 33 -2.57 -8.58 4.39
CA ARG A 33 -3.70 -7.84 3.83
C ARG A 33 -3.49 -6.36 4.10
N VAL A 34 -3.47 -5.55 3.06
CA VAL A 34 -3.22 -4.11 3.14
C VAL A 34 -4.15 -3.36 2.20
N THR A 35 -4.37 -2.09 2.48
CA THR A 35 -4.98 -1.15 1.56
C THR A 35 -4.10 0.09 1.44
N GLY A 36 -4.47 0.99 0.55
CA GLY A 36 -3.79 2.23 0.22
C GLY A 36 -4.46 2.84 -1.00
N PHE A 37 -3.99 4.00 -1.44
CA PHE A 37 -4.55 4.64 -2.62
C PHE A 37 -4.48 3.71 -3.84
N SER A 38 -5.62 3.47 -4.48
CA SER A 38 -5.73 2.50 -5.56
C SER A 38 -5.22 3.05 -6.89
N ASN A 39 -4.86 2.14 -7.80
CA ASN A 39 -4.51 2.50 -9.18
C ASN A 39 -5.68 3.21 -9.89
N GLU A 40 -6.91 2.81 -9.56
CA GLU A 40 -8.14 3.39 -10.10
C GLU A 40 -8.35 4.83 -9.62
N GLU A 41 -8.18 5.08 -8.32
CA GLU A 41 -8.24 6.44 -7.75
C GLU A 41 -7.17 7.35 -8.36
N GLU A 42 -5.95 6.85 -8.60
CA GLU A 42 -4.88 7.64 -9.25
C GLU A 42 -5.18 7.93 -10.72
N THR A 43 -5.81 6.98 -11.42
CA THR A 43 -6.27 7.19 -12.80
C THR A 43 -7.37 8.24 -12.85
N LEU A 44 -8.36 8.17 -11.94
CA LEU A 44 -9.44 9.14 -11.83
C LEU A 44 -8.96 10.52 -11.39
N ALA A 45 -7.89 10.59 -10.59
CA ALA A 45 -7.21 11.84 -10.25
C ALA A 45 -6.40 12.43 -11.43
N GLY A 46 -6.22 11.68 -12.52
CA GLY A 46 -5.48 12.12 -13.71
C GLY A 46 -3.96 12.17 -13.51
N LEU A 47 -3.44 11.45 -12.51
CA LEU A 47 -2.03 11.50 -12.11
C LEU A 47 -1.29 10.18 -12.33
N ALA A 48 -1.96 9.13 -12.81
CA ALA A 48 -1.37 7.81 -13.00
C ALA A 48 -0.10 7.81 -13.89
N ASP A 49 -0.04 8.67 -14.91
CA ASP A 49 1.11 8.82 -15.80
C ASP A 49 2.14 9.87 -15.32
N VAL A 50 1.85 10.56 -14.22
CA VAL A 50 2.69 11.62 -13.63
C VAL A 50 3.51 11.08 -12.47
N VAL A 51 2.91 10.21 -11.65
CA VAL A 51 3.57 9.64 -10.48
C VAL A 51 4.69 8.67 -10.89
N PRO A 52 5.78 8.57 -10.11
CA PRO A 52 6.91 7.70 -10.46
C PRO A 52 6.56 6.21 -10.41
N TYR A 53 5.50 5.86 -9.69
CA TYR A 53 4.93 4.53 -9.56
C TYR A 53 3.56 4.61 -8.89
N LEU A 54 2.75 3.57 -9.06
CA LEU A 54 1.43 3.46 -8.43
C LEU A 54 1.50 2.68 -7.12
N THR A 55 0.79 3.16 -6.09
CA THR A 55 0.82 2.59 -4.73
C THR A 55 0.35 1.14 -4.69
N GLU A 56 -0.84 0.84 -5.22
CA GLU A 56 -1.40 -0.53 -5.29
C GLU A 56 -0.45 -1.49 -6.02
N THR A 57 0.07 -1.10 -7.19
CA THR A 57 1.04 -1.91 -7.95
C THR A 57 2.30 -2.23 -7.15
N GLU A 58 2.89 -1.24 -6.48
CA GLU A 58 4.14 -1.45 -5.74
C GLU A 58 3.94 -2.24 -4.43
N LEU A 59 2.75 -2.19 -3.82
CA LEU A 59 2.35 -3.05 -2.70
C LEU A 59 2.25 -4.52 -3.14
N VAL A 60 1.54 -4.80 -4.23
CA VAL A 60 1.39 -6.16 -4.78
C VAL A 60 2.74 -6.74 -5.19
N LYS A 61 3.57 -5.95 -5.87
CA LYS A 61 4.92 -6.35 -6.31
C LYS A 61 5.83 -6.79 -5.14
N ARG A 62 5.57 -6.31 -3.92
CA ARG A 62 6.30 -6.67 -2.70
C ARG A 62 5.67 -7.80 -1.90
N GLY A 63 4.67 -8.45 -2.50
CA GLY A 63 4.00 -9.61 -1.95
C GLY A 63 2.92 -9.27 -0.93
N ALA A 64 2.42 -8.04 -0.89
CA ALA A 64 1.24 -7.73 -0.10
C ALA A 64 -0.04 -8.24 -0.80
N HIS A 65 -1.04 -8.64 -0.01
CA HIS A 65 -2.38 -8.93 -0.49
C HIS A 65 -3.19 -7.64 -0.46
N TYR A 66 -3.17 -6.90 -1.57
CA TYR A 66 -3.86 -5.63 -1.66
C TYR A 66 -5.39 -5.82 -1.76
N GLU A 67 -6.13 -5.02 -1.00
CA GLU A 67 -7.58 -4.94 -1.00
C GLU A 67 -8.01 -3.47 -1.07
N LYS A 68 -9.16 -3.22 -1.72
CA LYS A 68 -9.80 -1.90 -1.82
C LYS A 68 -11.31 -2.05 -1.78
N ALA A 69 -12.01 -0.95 -1.53
CA ALA A 69 -13.47 -0.93 -1.54
C ALA A 69 -13.99 -1.13 -2.98
N ASP A 70 -15.26 -1.51 -3.10
CA ASP A 70 -15.90 -1.77 -4.40
C ASP A 70 -16.01 -0.51 -5.28
N ALA A 71 -15.97 0.68 -4.67
CA ALA A 71 -16.02 1.96 -5.35
C ALA A 71 -14.85 2.87 -4.92
N PRO A 72 -14.29 3.67 -5.85
CA PRO A 72 -13.29 4.69 -5.52
C PRO A 72 -13.79 5.65 -4.44
N TRP A 73 -12.91 6.05 -3.52
CA TRP A 73 -13.22 7.02 -2.46
C TRP A 73 -14.22 6.54 -1.40
N ALA A 74 -14.71 5.30 -1.49
CA ALA A 74 -15.54 4.71 -0.46
C ALA A 74 -14.69 4.35 0.79
N PRO A 75 -15.29 4.35 1.99
CA PRO A 75 -14.63 3.80 3.17
C PRO A 75 -14.22 2.35 2.94
N PHE A 76 -13.01 1.99 3.40
CA PHE A 76 -12.48 0.63 3.38
C PHE A 76 -12.62 -0.04 4.75
#